data_AF-B7AMX6-F1
#
_entry.id   AF-B7AMX6-F1
#
_cell.length_a   1.000
_cell.length_b   1.000
_cell.length_c   1.000
_cell.angle_alpha   90.00
_cell.angle_beta   90.00
_cell.angle_gamma   90.00
#
_symmetry.space_group_name_H-M   'P 1'
#
loop_
_entity.id
_entity.type
_entity.pdbx_description
1 polymer ?
#
loop_
_entity_poly.entity_id
_entity_poly.type
_entity_poly.pdbx_seq_one_letter_code
_entity_poly.pdbx_strand_id
1 'polypeptide(L)' 'MMMYRCAIREIQTKLEVLDDEFSVENNRNPISFIKTRIKKPNSIYDKLQKMGYEFTTENIQTYLNDVAGVR' A
#
# COMPACT_ATOMS: atom_id res chain seq x y z
N MET A 1 -5.85 2.20 11.34
CA MET A 1 -5.75 1.15 10.29
C MET A 1 -6.80 1.24 9.18
N MET A 2 -8.04 1.63 9.46
CA MET A 2 -9.10 1.78 8.45
C MET A 2 -8.69 2.71 7.29
N MET A 3 -8.10 3.87 7.60
CA MET A 3 -7.60 4.82 6.59
C MET A 3 -6.68 4.17 5.54
N TYR A 4 -5.69 3.37 5.97
CA TYR A 4 -4.79 2.65 5.06
C TYR A 4 -5.50 1.56 4.24
N ARG A 5 -6.57 0.95 4.77
CA ARG A 5 -7.43 0.03 3.99
C ARG A 5 -8.16 0.77 2.89
N CYS A 6 -8.70 1.95 3.18
CA CYS A 6 -9.39 2.78 2.19
C CYS A 6 -8.41 3.22 1.09
N ALA A 7 -7.23 3.71 1.44
CA ALA A 7 -6.20 4.10 0.48
C ALA A 7 -5.78 2.94 -0.44
N ILE A 8 -5.61 1.73 0.11
CA ILE A 8 -5.33 0.54 -0.70
C ILE A 8 -6.46 0.27 -1.69
N ARG A 9 -7.73 0.33 -1.26
CA ARG A 9 -8.87 0.07 -2.14
C ARG A 9 -8.92 1.07 -3.30
N GLU A 10 -8.76 2.36 -3.02
CA GLU A 10 -8.76 3.38 -4.06
C GLU A 10 -7.66 3.15 -5.11
N ILE A 11 -6.43 2.87 -4.68
CA ILE A 11 -5.32 2.64 -5.60
C ILE A 11 -5.49 1.31 -6.34
N GLN A 12 -5.93 0.26 -5.65
CA GLN A 12 -6.18 -1.04 -6.27
C GLN A 12 -7.19 -0.92 -7.40
N THR A 13 -8.33 -0.27 -7.16
CA THR A 13 -9.35 -0.06 -8.20
C THR A 13 -8.81 0.73 -9.39
N LYS A 14 -7.99 1.76 -9.16
CA LYS A 14 -7.35 2.51 -10.26
C LYS A 14 -6.42 1.63 -11.10
N LEU A 15 -5.65 0.74 -10.46
CA LEU A 15 -4.76 -0.17 -11.16
C LEU A 15 -5.52 -1.28 -11.89
N GLU A 16 -6.63 -1.77 -11.34
CA GLU A 16 -7.51 -2.74 -11.98
C GLU A 16 -8.15 -2.15 -13.25
N VAL A 17 -8.60 -0.90 -13.21
CA VAL A 17 -9.11 -0.21 -14.41
C VAL A 17 -8.03 -0.10 -15.49
N LEU A 18 -6.79 0.25 -15.11
CA LEU A 18 -5.67 0.31 -16.06
C LEU A 18 -5.33 -1.08 -16.63
N ASP A 19 -5.40 -2.13 -15.82
CA ASP A 19 -5.19 -3.52 -16.24
C ASP A 19 -6.22 -3.95 -17.31
N ASP A 20 -7.49 -3.60 -17.09
CA ASP A 20 -8.57 -3.84 -18.04
C ASP A 20 -8.36 -3.06 -19.35
N GLU A 21 -8.02 -1.77 -19.28
CA GLU A 21 -7.74 -0.92 -20.45
C GLU A 21 -6.57 -1.47 -21.28
N PHE A 22 -5.43 -1.79 -20.63
CA PHE A 22 -4.27 -2.32 -21.33
C PHE A 22 -4.51 -3.70 -21.96
N SER A 23 -5.37 -4.52 -21.34
CA SER A 23 -5.73 -5.85 -21.87
C SER A 23 -6.53 -5.78 -23.17
N VAL A 24 -7.26 -4.68 -23.40
CA VAL A 24 -8.07 -4.48 -24.62
C VAL A 24 -7.27 -3.77 -25.71
N GLU A 25 -6.54 -2.71 -25.36
CA GLU A 25 -5.92 -1.82 -26.35
C GLU A 25 -4.54 -2.28 -26.86
N ASN A 26 -3.83 -3.10 -26.08
CA ASN A 26 -2.43 -3.40 -26.35
C ASN A 26 -2.19 -4.88 -26.63
N ASN A 27 -1.27 -5.18 -27.55
CA ASN A 27 -0.80 -6.55 -27.81
C ASN A 27 -0.11 -7.19 -26.58
N ARG A 28 0.21 -6.41 -25.56
CA ARG A 28 0.79 -6.88 -24.30
C ARG A 28 0.35 -6.00 -23.14
N ASN A 29 -0.23 -6.61 -22.11
CA ASN A 29 -0.55 -5.96 -20.86
C ASN A 29 0.71 -5.84 -19.96
N PRO A 30 1.11 -4.63 -19.52
CA PRO A 30 2.25 -4.44 -18.62
C PRO A 30 1.97 -4.89 -17.18
N ILE A 31 0.71 -5.01 -16.77
CA ILE A 31 0.29 -5.47 -15.45
C ILE A 31 0.03 -6.99 -15.53
N SER A 32 0.60 -7.74 -14.60
CA SER A 32 0.43 -9.22 -14.55
C SER A 32 -0.34 -9.69 -13.34
N PHE A 33 -0.16 -9.03 -12.19
CA PHE A 33 -0.92 -9.27 -10.98
C PHE A 33 -0.81 -8.04 -10.06
N ILE A 34 -1.85 -7.78 -9.28
CA ILE A 34 -1.86 -6.76 -8.23
C ILE A 34 -2.00 -7.46 -6.89
N LYS A 35 -1.11 -7.16 -5.94
CA LYS A 35 -1.10 -7.68 -4.58
C LYS A 35 -1.10 -6.54 -3.58
N THR A 36 -2.04 -6.59 -2.65
CA THR A 36 -2.14 -5.58 -1.60
C THR A 36 -1.80 -6.15 -0.23
N ARG A 37 -1.28 -5.30 0.66
CA ARG A 37 -0.98 -5.67 2.05
C ARG A 37 -1.03 -4.47 2.96
N ILE A 38 -1.36 -4.73 4.22
CA ILE A 38 -1.18 -3.78 5.31
C ILE A 38 -0.09 -4.29 6.22
N LYS A 39 0.79 -3.38 6.64
CA LYS A 39 1.87 -3.72 7.57
C LYS A 39 1.28 -4.17 8.91
N LYS A 40 1.79 -5.27 9.46
CA LYS A 40 1.33 -5.80 10.76
C LYS A 40 1.70 -4.81 11.88
N PRO A 41 0.86 -4.67 12.93
CA PRO A 41 1.14 -3.76 14.06
C PRO A 41 2.53 -3.96 14.68
N ASN A 42 2.94 -5.21 14.93
CA ASN A 42 4.27 -5.51 15.48
C ASN A 42 5.39 -5.00 14.55
N SER A 43 5.25 -5.20 13.24
CA SER A 43 6.23 -4.70 12.27
C SER A 43 6.24 -3.17 12.13
N ILE A 44 5.14 -2.48 12.46
CA ILE A 44 5.09 -1.02 12.54
C ILE A 44 5.87 -0.57 13.78
N TYR A 45 5.58 -1.18 14.93
CA TYR A 45 6.26 -0.93 16.19
C TYR A 45 7.78 -1.12 16.07
N ASP A 46 8.22 -2.30 15.60
CA ASP A 46 9.64 -2.62 15.43
C ASP A 46 10.36 -1.64 14.51
N LYS A 47 9.66 -1.14 13.48
CA LYS A 47 10.24 -0.20 12.52
C LYS A 47 10.39 1.20 13.13
N LEU A 48 9.39 1.69 13.85
CA LEU A 48 9.49 2.98 14.57
C LEU A 48 10.54 2.93 15.67
N GLN A 49 10.58 1.85 16.45
CA GLN A 49 11.62 1.64 17.48
C GLN A 49 13.02 1.66 16.87
N LYS A 50 13.25 0.96 15.75
CA LYS A 50 14.54 1.01 15.02
C LYS A 50 14.92 2.40 14.51
N MET A 51 13.92 3.25 14.26
CA MET A 51 14.10 4.63 13.84
C MET A 51 14.19 5.63 15.01
N GLY A 52 14.04 5.16 16.26
CA GLY A 52 14.11 6.00 17.46
C GLY A 52 12.84 6.80 17.75
N TYR A 53 11.69 6.44 17.15
CA TYR A 53 10.43 7.14 17.34
C TYR A 53 9.47 6.38 18.26
N GLU A 54 8.69 7.13 19.04
CA GLU A 54 7.61 6.57 19.85
C GLU A 54 6.49 5.99 18.99
N PHE A 55 5.79 4.99 19.52
CA PHE A 55 4.67 4.34 18.86
C PHE A 55 3.38 5.17 18.98
N THR A 56 3.32 6.24 18.20
CA THR A 56 2.16 7.15 18.12
C THR A 56 1.59 7.18 16.71
N THR A 57 0.32 7.57 16.58
CA THR A 57 -0.35 7.69 15.27
C THR A 57 0.32 8.71 14.37
N GLU A 58 0.81 9.79 14.95
CA GLU A 58 1.48 10.90 14.27
C GLU A 58 2.81 10.39 13.70
N ASN A 59 3.63 9.72 14.51
CA ASN A 59 4.91 9.17 14.06
C ASN A 59 4.73 8.10 12.97
N ILE A 60 3.69 7.28 13.06
CA ILE A 60 3.36 6.31 11.99
C ILE A 60 3.11 7.04 10.67
N GLN A 61 2.30 8.10 10.68
CA GLN A 61 1.95 8.85 9.47
C GLN A 61 3.12 9.67 8.92
N THR A 62 3.93 10.26 9.78
CA THR A 62 5.06 11.12 9.39
C THR A 62 6.25 10.32 8.87
N TYR A 63 6.55 9.17 9.49
CA TYR A 63 7.81 8.48 9.23
C TYR A 63 7.68 7.15 8.48
N LEU A 64 6.48 6.55 8.39
CA LEU A 64 6.31 5.27 7.70
C LEU A 64 5.56 5.41 6.37
N ASN A 65 6.29 5.16 5.28
CA ASN A 65 5.74 5.22 3.92
C ASN A 65 5.16 3.88 3.42
N ASP A 66 5.35 2.77 4.17
CA ASP A 66 5.02 1.41 3.73
C ASP A 66 3.93 0.73 4.59
N VAL A 67 3.06 1.53 5.21
CA VAL A 67 1.94 1.00 6.01
C VAL A 67 0.87 0.39 5.11
N ALA A 68 0.49 1.09 4.04
CA ALA A 68 -0.32 0.60 2.94
C ALA A 68 0.59 0.23 1.77
N GLY A 69 0.61 -1.04 1.36
CA GLY A 69 1.43 -1.50 0.24
C GLY A 69 0.59 -2.11 -0.87
N VAL A 70 0.88 -1.72 -2.09
CA VAL A 70 0.38 -2.31 -3.34
C VAL A 70 1.59 -2.73 -4.17
N ARG A 71 1.54 -3.90 -4.80
CA ARG A 71 2.62 -4.50 -5.60
C ARG A 71 2.08 -5.08 -6.88
#